data_AF-A0AAX3NXT7-F1
#
_entry.id   AF-A0AAX3NXT7-F1
#
_cell.length_a   1.000
_cell.length_b   1.000
_cell.length_c   1.000
_cell.angle_alpha   90.00
_cell.angle_beta   90.00
_cell.angle_gamma   90.00
#
_symmetry.space_group_name_H-M   'P 1'
#
loop_
_entity.id
_entity.type
_entity.pdbx_description
1 polymer ?
#
loop_
_entity_poly.entity_id
_entity_poly.type
_entity_poly.pdbx_seq_one_letter_code
_entity_poly.pdbx_strand_id
1 'polypeptide(L)'
;MLKKRSRSCPGDVVMVTKLDRLARNTRHLLEISEFLQHKQVALRILNLGIDTSTPTGKLMLTMIGAIATFERELMLERQAEGIELAKRRGAYKGRKPTAMAKGNEVLALVAKGLPRSEIAKRTGISISVTVHPDGIDRKK
;
A
#
# COMPACT_ATOMS: atom_id res chain seq x y z
N MET A 1 23.09 -1.28 2.68
CA MET A 1 23.21 -2.64 3.24
C MET A 1 23.16 -2.52 4.76
N LEU A 2 22.04 -2.88 5.39
CA LEU A 2 21.88 -2.85 6.85
C LEU A 2 22.68 -4.01 7.45
N LYS A 3 23.78 -3.71 8.15
CA LYS A 3 24.58 -4.71 8.85
C LYS A 3 23.81 -5.12 10.12
N LYS A 4 22.91 -6.10 10.01
CA LYS A 4 22.26 -6.76 11.15
C LYS A 4 23.34 -7.48 11.97
N ARG A 5 23.89 -6.83 13.00
CA ARG A 5 24.45 -7.55 14.16
C ARG A 5 23.26 -7.94 15.03
N SER A 6 23.11 -9.24 15.23
CA SER A 6 21.96 -9.93 15.81
C SER A 6 21.87 -9.86 17.34
N ARG A 7 22.52 -8.89 17.99
CA ARG A 7 22.34 -8.56 19.41
C ARG A 7 22.52 -7.06 19.56
N SER A 8 21.44 -6.34 19.86
CA SER A 8 21.49 -4.93 20.24
C SER A 8 21.61 -4.86 21.76
N CYS A 9 22.78 -4.48 22.24
CA CYS A 9 23.08 -4.27 23.65
C CYS A 9 22.77 -2.81 24.05
N PRO A 10 22.49 -2.55 25.34
CA PRO A 10 22.46 -1.19 25.85
C PRO A 10 23.72 -0.41 25.47
N GLY A 11 23.55 0.81 24.93
CA GLY A 11 24.65 1.65 24.46
C GLY A 11 25.00 1.51 22.97
N ASP A 12 24.40 0.55 22.25
CA ASP A 12 24.63 0.39 20.82
C ASP A 12 24.00 1.55 20.00
N VAL A 13 24.51 1.74 18.78
CA VAL A 13 24.00 2.72 17.82
C VAL A 13 23.58 2.04 16.53
N VAL A 14 22.31 2.18 16.16
CA VAL A 14 21.81 1.81 14.83
C VAL A 14 22.05 2.98 13.89
N MET A 15 22.83 2.75 12.83
CA MET A 15 23.10 3.76 11.81
C MET A 15 22.36 3.45 10.52
N VAL A 16 21.65 4.44 9.98
CA VAL A 16 20.98 4.36 8.69
C VAL A 16 21.38 5.53 7.80
N THR A 17 21.52 5.27 6.50
CA THR A 17 21.89 6.32 5.55
C THR A 17 20.73 7.26 5.25
N LYS A 18 19.49 6.75 5.26
CA LYS A 18 18.25 7.50 4.98
C LYS A 18 17.08 6.92 5.75
N LEU A 19 16.07 7.74 6.06
CA LEU A 19 14.85 7.36 6.79
C LEU A 19 14.00 6.31 6.06
N ASP A 20 13.89 6.39 4.73
CA ASP A 20 13.12 5.46 3.90
C ASP A 20 13.62 4.01 3.98
N ARG A 21 14.89 3.82 4.36
CA ARG A 21 15.48 2.48 4.55
C ARG A 21 15.19 1.88 5.92
N LEU A 22 14.69 2.68 6.86
CA LEU A 22 14.37 2.27 8.21
C LEU A 22 12.87 2.01 8.36
N ALA A 23 12.03 2.91 7.84
CA ALA A 23 10.58 2.89 8.07
C ALA A 23 9.75 3.12 6.80
N ARG A 24 8.56 2.50 6.74
CA ARG A 24 7.63 2.60 5.60
C ARG A 24 6.65 3.78 5.71
N ASN A 25 6.49 4.34 6.91
CA ASN A 25 5.67 5.50 7.21
C ASN A 25 6.08 6.08 8.57
N THR A 26 5.55 7.26 8.93
CA THR A 26 5.85 7.94 10.19
C THR A 26 5.54 7.08 11.41
N ARG A 27 4.39 6.39 11.42
CA ARG A 27 4.00 5.53 12.54
C ARG A 27 5.05 4.46 12.82
N HIS A 28 5.47 3.75 11.77
CA HIS A 28 6.51 2.73 11.86
C HIS A 28 7.86 3.30 12.30
N LEU A 29 8.17 4.54 11.92
CA LEU A 29 9.38 5.23 12.39
C LEU A 29 9.34 5.49 13.90
N LEU A 30 8.21 5.98 14.42
CA LEU A 30 8.02 6.25 15.84
C LEU A 30 8.05 4.94 16.65
N GLU A 31 7.39 3.89 16.17
CA GLU A 31 7.44 2.54 16.78
C GLU A 31 8.88 2.00 16.87
N ILE A 32 9.68 2.16 15.79
CA ILE A 32 11.11 1.78 15.81
C ILE A 32 11.89 2.65 16.79
N SER A 33 11.66 3.95 16.81
CA SER A 33 12.35 4.89 17.71
C SER A 33 12.09 4.55 19.18
N GLU A 34 10.84 4.30 19.56
CA GLU A 34 10.45 3.89 20.90
C GLU A 34 11.08 2.54 21.28
N PHE A 35 11.04 1.58 20.36
CA PHE A 35 11.66 0.27 20.57
C PHE A 35 13.17 0.38 20.84
N LEU A 36 13.89 1.19 20.05
CA LEU A 36 15.32 1.42 20.23
C LEU A 36 15.60 2.14 21.55
N GLN A 37 14.80 3.15 21.89
CA GLN A 37 14.91 3.87 23.15
C GLN A 37 14.71 2.95 24.37
N HIS A 38 13.72 2.05 24.34
CA HIS A 38 13.50 1.07 25.41
C HIS A 38 14.67 0.10 25.56
N LYS A 39 15.40 -0.17 24.48
CA LYS A 39 16.63 -0.99 24.50
C LYS A 39 17.89 -0.19 24.84
N GLN A 40 17.77 1.10 25.14
CA GLN A 40 18.90 2.01 25.33
C GLN A 40 19.85 2.03 24.13
N VAL A 41 19.29 1.92 22.92
CA VAL A 41 20.00 1.94 21.64
C VAL A 41 19.71 3.27 20.96
N ALA A 42 20.75 3.96 20.50
CA ALA A 42 20.61 5.20 19.76
C ALA A 42 20.38 4.94 18.27
N LEU A 43 19.70 5.86 17.60
CA LEU A 43 19.49 5.87 16.16
C LEU A 43 20.22 7.07 15.56
N ARG A 44 21.11 6.81 14.60
CA ARG A 44 21.77 7.84 13.80
C ARG A 44 21.32 7.78 12.35
N ILE A 45 20.87 8.91 11.83
CA ILE A 45 20.43 9.07 10.45
C ILE A 45 21.44 9.98 9.74
N LEU A 46 22.29 9.37 8.91
CA LEU A 46 23.49 10.02 8.37
C LEU A 46 23.16 11.19 7.42
N ASN A 47 22.17 11.05 6.54
CA ASN A 47 21.81 12.11 5.60
C ASN A 47 21.12 13.32 6.25
N LEU A 48 20.58 13.17 7.45
CA LEU A 48 19.89 14.24 8.18
C LEU A 48 20.73 14.76 9.36
N GLY A 49 21.86 14.13 9.66
CA GLY A 49 22.67 14.47 10.83
C GLY A 49 21.95 14.27 12.17
N ILE A 50 20.92 13.43 12.22
CA ILE A 50 20.11 13.22 13.42
C ILE A 50 20.71 12.12 14.28
N ASP A 51 20.87 12.40 15.57
CA ASP A 51 21.33 11.44 16.59
C ASP A 51 20.37 11.42 17.78
N THR A 52 19.60 10.33 17.92
CA THR A 52 18.61 10.18 19.00
C THR A 52 19.23 9.87 20.37
N SER A 53 20.55 9.77 20.50
CA SER A 53 21.21 9.78 21.81
C SER A 53 21.10 11.15 22.50
N THR A 54 20.84 12.21 21.74
CA THR A 54 20.69 13.58 22.25
C THR A 54 19.22 13.99 22.37
N PRO A 55 18.83 14.82 23.35
CA PRO A 55 17.46 15.37 23.44
C PRO A 55 17.05 16.11 22.16
N THR A 56 17.97 16.89 21.58
CA THR A 56 17.75 17.62 20.33
C THR A 56 17.47 16.69 19.15
N GLY A 57 18.22 15.60 19.01
CA GLY A 57 17.99 14.64 17.93
C GLY A 57 16.66 13.88 18.07
N LYS A 58 16.22 13.59 19.30
CA LYS A 58 14.88 13.04 19.56
C LYS A 58 13.79 14.03 19.14
N LEU A 59 13.91 15.30 19.52
CA LEU A 59 12.97 16.35 19.12
C LEU A 59 12.90 16.49 17.60
N MET A 60 14.05 16.56 16.93
CA MET A 60 14.13 16.69 15.48
C MET A 60 13.48 15.50 14.75
N LEU A 61 13.69 14.27 15.24
CA LEU A 61 13.06 13.08 14.68
C LEU A 61 11.53 13.15 14.78
N THR A 62 11.01 13.51 15.96
CA THR A 62 9.57 13.66 16.19
C THR A 62 8.97 14.77 15.32
N MET A 63 9.64 15.91 15.20
CA MET A 63 9.19 17.04 14.38
C MET A 63 9.12 16.68 12.90
N ILE A 64 10.13 16.00 12.36
CA ILE A 64 10.12 15.51 10.97
C ILE A 64 9.00 14.50 10.76
N GLY A 65 8.78 13.60 11.73
CA GLY A 65 7.66 12.68 11.70
C GLY A 65 6.31 13.41 11.64
N ALA A 66 6.12 14.41 12.50
CA ALA A 66 4.90 15.21 12.55
C ALA A 66 4.64 15.95 11.22
N ILE A 67 5.67 16.57 10.65
CA ILE A 67 5.58 17.26 9.34
C ILE A 67 5.20 16.26 8.25
N ALA A 68 5.85 15.09 8.19
CA ALA A 68 5.55 14.07 7.18
C ALA A 68 4.12 13.53 7.28
N THR A 69 3.57 13.43 8.50
CA THR A 69 2.16 13.06 8.71
C THR A 69 1.23 14.15 8.22
N PHE A 70 1.49 15.41 8.59
CA PHE A 70 0.71 16.56 8.16
C PHE A 70 0.68 16.71 6.63
N GLU A 71 1.82 16.61 5.96
CA GLU A 71 1.90 16.66 4.49
C GLU A 71 1.08 15.55 3.82
N ARG A 72 1.09 14.34 4.39
CA ARG A 72 0.28 13.22 3.89
C ARG A 72 -1.21 13.50 4.04
N GLU A 73 -1.64 14.02 5.18
CA GLU A 73 -3.05 14.35 5.43
C GLU A 73 -3.53 15.41 4.45
N LEU A 74 -2.76 16.49 4.27
CA LEU A 74 -3.07 17.56 3.31
C LEU A 74 -3.12 17.03 1.86
N MET A 75 -2.23 16.09 1.50
CA MET A 75 -2.25 15.46 0.18
C MET A 75 -3.51 14.62 -0.04
N LEU A 76 -3.95 13.86 0.97
CA LEU A 76 -5.16 13.05 0.91
C LEU A 76 -6.42 13.91 0.83
N GLU A 77 -6.46 15.03 1.55
CA GLU A 77 -7.55 16.00 1.48
C GLU A 77 -7.70 16.55 0.05
N ARG A 78 -6.62 17.06 -0.54
CA ARG A 78 -6.60 17.54 -1.93
C ARG A 78 -6.99 16.45 -2.93
N GLN A 79 -6.56 15.21 -2.68
CA GLN A 79 -6.96 14.07 -3.51
C GLN A 79 -8.48 13.84 -3.42
N ALA A 80 -9.06 13.90 -2.22
CA ALA A 80 -10.49 13.71 -2.00
C ALA A 80 -11.31 14.78 -2.73
N GLU A 81 -10.91 16.05 -2.64
CA GLU A 81 -11.52 17.15 -3.39
C GLU A 81 -11.47 16.91 -4.91
N GLY A 82 -10.31 16.50 -5.42
CA GLY A 82 -10.13 16.17 -6.83
C GLY A 82 -11.00 14.99 -7.29
N ILE A 83 -11.11 13.95 -6.46
CA ILE A 83 -11.99 12.81 -6.71
C ILE A 83 -13.45 13.27 -6.76
N GLU A 84 -13.87 14.14 -5.84
CA GLU A 84 -15.24 14.65 -5.80
C GLU A 84 -15.57 15.44 -7.06
N LEU A 85 -14.69 16.35 -7.49
CA LEU A 85 -14.86 17.11 -8.73
C LEU A 85 -14.93 16.18 -9.95
N ALA A 86 -14.07 15.16 -10.02
CA ALA A 86 -14.08 14.18 -11.09
C ALA A 86 -15.35 13.30 -11.09
N LYS A 87 -15.90 12.98 -9.91
CA LYS A 87 -17.21 12.31 -9.78
C LYS A 87 -18.35 13.19 -10.31
N ARG A 88 -18.40 14.48 -9.91
CA ARG A 88 -19.41 15.43 -10.41
C ARG A 88 -19.36 15.58 -11.94
N ARG A 89 -18.15 15.53 -12.53
CA ARG A 89 -17.94 15.56 -13.99
C ARG A 89 -18.17 14.21 -14.70
N GLY A 90 -18.50 13.14 -13.98
CA GLY A 90 -18.74 11.82 -14.55
C GLY A 90 -17.50 11.13 -15.13
N ALA A 91 -16.29 11.50 -14.69
CA ALA A 91 -15.04 10.95 -15.23
C ALA A 91 -14.81 9.47 -14.88
N TYR A 92 -15.32 9.01 -13.73
CA TYR A 92 -15.18 7.63 -13.29
C TYR A 92 -16.16 6.69 -14.03
N LYS A 93 -15.63 5.91 -14.98
CA LYS A 93 -16.39 4.90 -15.74
C LYS A 93 -16.25 3.47 -15.18
N GLY A 94 -15.65 3.33 -13.99
CA GLY A 94 -15.36 2.05 -13.37
C GLY A 94 -14.35 1.22 -14.17
N ARG A 95 -14.19 -0.05 -13.77
CA ARG A 95 -13.37 -1.02 -14.51
C ARG A 95 -14.06 -1.35 -15.84
N LYS A 96 -13.34 -1.31 -16.96
CA LYS A 96 -13.87 -1.78 -18.25
C LYS A 96 -14.35 -3.23 -18.10
N PRO A 97 -15.61 -3.55 -18.44
CA PRO A 97 -16.15 -4.88 -18.24
C PRO A 97 -15.62 -5.84 -19.32
N THR A 98 -14.47 -6.46 -19.06
CA THR A 98 -13.80 -7.38 -19.99
C THR A 98 -14.54 -8.70 -20.16
N ALA A 99 -15.23 -9.17 -19.11
CA ALA A 99 -16.02 -10.40 -19.18
C ALA A 99 -17.26 -10.24 -20.05
N MET A 100 -17.96 -9.11 -19.94
CA MET A 100 -19.15 -8.79 -20.75
C MET A 100 -18.87 -8.80 -22.24
N ALA A 101 -17.68 -8.32 -22.65
CA ALA A 101 -17.27 -8.32 -24.05
C ALA A 101 -17.22 -9.74 -24.67
N LYS A 102 -17.06 -10.77 -23.83
CA LYS A 102 -17.00 -12.18 -24.23
C LYS A 102 -18.25 -12.98 -23.83
N GLY A 103 -19.33 -12.30 -23.43
CA GLY A 103 -20.55 -12.95 -22.96
C GLY A 103 -21.20 -13.88 -23.98
N ASN A 104 -21.23 -13.48 -25.25
CA ASN A 104 -21.80 -14.30 -26.32
C ASN A 104 -21.01 -15.60 -26.53
N GLU A 105 -19.68 -15.52 -26.42
CA GLU A 105 -18.79 -16.69 -26.52
C GLU A 105 -19.02 -17.66 -25.35
N VAL A 106 -19.16 -17.13 -24.13
CA VAL A 106 -19.47 -17.92 -22.93
C VAL A 106 -20.83 -18.62 -23.07
N LEU A 107 -21.88 -17.89 -23.45
CA LEU A 107 -23.23 -18.44 -23.61
C LEU A 107 -23.26 -19.55 -24.67
N ALA A 108 -22.55 -19.37 -25.79
CA ALA A 108 -22.45 -20.40 -26.83
C ALA A 108 -21.75 -21.68 -26.34
N LEU A 109 -20.75 -21.57 -25.47
CA LEU A 109 -20.05 -22.72 -24.88
C LEU A 109 -20.89 -23.41 -23.79
N VAL A 110 -21.67 -22.64 -23.02
CA VAL A 110 -22.65 -23.19 -22.05
C VAL A 110 -23.76 -23.97 -22.78
N ALA A 111 -24.29 -23.42 -23.88
CA ALA A 111 -25.30 -24.10 -24.70
C ALA A 111 -24.77 -25.42 -25.31
N LYS A 112 -23.45 -25.53 -25.51
CA LYS A 112 -22.78 -26.77 -25.93
C LYS A 112 -22.53 -27.77 -24.80
N GLY A 113 -22.95 -27.47 -23.57
CA GLY A 113 -22.83 -28.36 -22.41
C GLY A 113 -21.41 -28.48 -21.83
N LEU A 114 -20.48 -27.57 -22.18
CA LEU A 114 -19.11 -27.63 -21.68
C LEU A 114 -19.03 -27.31 -20.17
N PRO A 115 -18.14 -27.98 -19.41
CA PRO A 115 -17.97 -27.70 -17.99
C PRO A 115 -17.34 -26.31 -17.79
N ARG A 116 -17.73 -25.64 -16.70
CA ARG A 116 -17.32 -24.26 -16.37
C ARG A 116 -15.80 -24.04 -16.36
N SER A 117 -15.02 -25.06 -15.97
CA SER A 117 -13.56 -25.03 -15.97
C SER A 117 -12.95 -24.91 -17.36
N GLU A 118 -13.54 -25.57 -18.35
CA GLU A 118 -13.10 -25.56 -19.75
C GLU A 118 -13.50 -24.24 -20.42
N ILE A 119 -14.68 -23.73 -20.10
CA ILE A 119 -15.16 -22.42 -20.58
C ILE A 119 -14.22 -21.30 -20.08
N ALA A 120 -13.84 -21.33 -18.81
CA ALA A 120 -12.90 -20.37 -18.22
C ALA A 120 -11.52 -20.40 -18.88
N LYS A 121 -10.97 -21.58 -19.19
CA LYS A 121 -9.69 -21.72 -19.89
C LYS A 121 -9.74 -21.15 -21.30
N ARG A 122 -10.81 -21.40 -22.06
CA ARG A 122 -10.95 -20.94 -23.45
C ARG A 122 -11.21 -19.44 -23.55
N THR A 123 -12.07 -18.92 -22.68
CA THR A 123 -12.46 -17.50 -22.72
C THR A 123 -11.50 -16.59 -21.96
N GLY A 124 -10.66 -17.15 -21.08
CA GLY A 124 -9.76 -16.41 -20.19
C GLY A 124 -10.49 -15.67 -19.06
N ILE A 125 -11.78 -15.98 -18.84
CA ILE A 125 -12.61 -15.38 -17.80
C ILE A 125 -12.55 -16.28 -16.56
N SER A 126 -12.48 -15.68 -15.37
CA SER A 126 -12.46 -16.48 -14.15
C SER A 126 -13.77 -17.26 -13.97
N ILE A 127 -13.67 -18.49 -13.43
CA ILE A 127 -14.82 -19.36 -13.13
C ILE A 127 -15.83 -18.62 -12.24
N SER A 128 -15.35 -17.76 -11.34
CA SER A 128 -16.16 -16.93 -10.43
C SER A 128 -17.00 -15.83 -11.11
N VAL A 129 -16.75 -15.55 -12.41
CA VAL A 129 -17.46 -14.57 -13.24
C VAL A 129 -18.36 -15.27 -14.28
N THR A 130 -18.25 -16.59 -14.44
CA THR A 130 -19.01 -17.35 -15.46
C THR A 130 -20.44 -17.63 -14.98
N VAL A 131 -21.39 -17.60 -15.90
CA VAL A 131 -22.77 -17.17 -15.71
C VAL A 131 -23.79 -18.29 -15.49
N HIS A 132 -24.90 -17.91 -14.86
CA HIS A 132 -26.27 -18.43 -15.03
C HIS A 132 -26.82 -18.40 -16.49
N PRO A 133 -27.95 -19.08 -16.78
CA PRO A 133 -28.56 -19.11 -18.11
C PRO A 133 -28.99 -17.75 -18.69
N ASP A 134 -29.19 -16.73 -17.84
CA ASP A 134 -29.83 -15.45 -18.23
C ASP A 134 -28.86 -14.25 -18.44
N GLY A 135 -27.53 -14.42 -18.38
CA GLY A 135 -26.54 -13.37 -18.75
C GLY A 135 -25.52 -12.95 -17.66
N ILE A 136 -24.29 -12.53 -18.04
CA ILE A 136 -23.13 -12.33 -17.13
C ILE A 136 -23.46 -11.32 -16.03
N ASP A 137 -23.39 -11.76 -14.77
CA ASP A 137 -23.71 -10.91 -13.62
C ASP A 137 -22.66 -9.79 -13.42
N ARG A 138 -23.15 -8.59 -13.11
CA ARG A 138 -22.34 -7.44 -12.71
C ARG A 138 -21.88 -7.67 -11.29
N LYS A 139 -20.73 -8.32 -11.07
CA LYS A 139 -20.07 -8.16 -9.77
C LYS A 139 -19.71 -6.68 -9.59
N LYS A 140 -20.49 -6.00 -8.75
CA LYS A 140 -20.23 -4.65 -8.23
C LYS A 140 -18.85 -4.59 -7.58
#